data_AF-A0A7X6A5R4-F1
#
_entry.id   AF-A0A7X6A5R4-F1
#
_cell.length_a   1.000
_cell.length_b   1.000
_cell.length_c   1.000
_cell.angle_alpha   90.00
_cell.angle_beta   90.00
_cell.angle_gamma   90.00
#
_symmetry.space_group_name_H-M   'P 1'
#
loop_
_entity.id
_entity.type
_entity.pdbx_description
1 polymer ?
#
loop_
_entity_poly.entity_id
_entity_poly.type
_entity_poly.pdbx_seq_one_letter_code
_entity_poly.pdbx_strand_id
1 'polypeptide(L)'
;MNTHKSSKRRTVLLAAALVIVLAGLLAVRATPLSRPSSTVDAAKASVPRPAPILLEELPTPYCWGCSGNKHAPLEFQIDLDLLAPLGDGDANAAVWFKDFVKRGPRNAEWSDARTRVEVDGTPWLVLPANDALLLEAEHWVDQARCSFHPDVFEIDGVATELPNLLMMLDLARSWAARGKLAADPESAREDFRRAIRLGRLLRQDDVTLIQDLVAIACIRIGAEAMYELAREEGDAATMLATSLVLADKDAMRLSTMWRMSTFDRAIPVRDPATGELSLQITDESLDAVFELVRALEERRFRVEGVIVLQAVMHLGTESQRERARAVLDEFVEDPDELLATTARQLRDGPFDESAFP
;
A
#
# COMPACT_ATOMS: atom_id res chain seq x y z
N MET A 1 46.60 -18.60 30.38
CA MET A 1 45.58 -18.64 29.31
C MET A 1 44.12 -18.62 29.82
N ASN A 2 43.82 -17.97 30.96
CA ASN A 2 42.45 -17.95 31.55
C ASN A 2 41.89 -16.53 31.84
N THR A 3 42.63 -15.46 31.59
CA THR A 3 42.20 -14.08 31.88
C THR A 3 41.29 -13.48 30.79
N HIS A 4 41.35 -14.00 29.55
CA HIS A 4 40.56 -13.48 28.43
C HIS A 4 39.08 -13.89 28.43
N LYS A 5 38.71 -15.00 29.11
CA LYS A 5 37.31 -15.48 29.18
C LYS A 5 36.46 -14.69 30.18
N SER A 6 37.07 -14.13 31.23
CA SER A 6 36.38 -13.37 32.28
C SER A 6 35.93 -11.97 31.79
N SER A 7 36.77 -11.31 30.98
CA SER A 7 36.48 -9.99 30.41
C SER A 7 35.26 -10.03 29.46
N LYS A 8 35.18 -11.01 28.55
CA LYS A 8 34.06 -11.13 27.61
C LYS A 8 32.71 -11.36 28.30
N ARG A 9 32.67 -12.14 29.40
CA ARG A 9 31.43 -12.36 30.17
C ARG A 9 30.92 -11.10 30.86
N ARG A 10 31.82 -10.23 31.35
CA ARG A 10 31.44 -8.95 31.95
C ARG A 10 30.91 -7.96 30.91
N THR A 11 31.50 -7.92 29.70
CA THR A 11 31.01 -7.08 28.60
C THR A 11 29.62 -7.51 28.12
N VAL A 12 29.36 -8.82 28.03
CA VAL A 12 28.05 -9.35 27.63
C VAL A 12 26.98 -9.06 28.69
N LEU A 13 27.31 -9.18 29.98
CA LEU A 13 26.37 -8.85 31.05
C LEU A 13 26.05 -7.35 31.15
N LEU A 14 27.03 -6.48 30.90
CA LEU A 14 26.82 -5.03 30.83
C LEU A 14 25.98 -4.62 29.62
N ALA A 15 26.21 -5.24 28.45
CA ALA A 15 25.40 -5.00 27.26
C ALA A 15 23.95 -5.47 27.46
N ALA A 16 23.73 -6.62 28.08
CA ALA A 16 22.39 -7.12 28.40
C ALA A 16 21.65 -6.22 29.40
N ALA A 17 22.34 -5.73 30.44
CA ALA A 17 21.76 -4.79 31.39
C ALA A 17 21.38 -3.44 30.73
N LEU A 18 22.19 -2.95 29.79
CA LEU A 18 21.91 -1.72 29.04
C LEU A 18 20.67 -1.88 28.13
N VAL A 19 20.51 -3.03 27.49
CA VAL A 19 19.32 -3.35 26.66
C VAL A 19 18.04 -3.39 27.52
N ILE A 20 18.11 -3.96 28.74
CA ILE A 20 16.97 -4.01 29.66
C ILE A 20 16.60 -2.61 30.17
N VAL A 21 17.59 -1.76 30.48
CA VAL A 21 17.34 -0.37 30.91
C VAL A 21 16.79 0.49 29.77
N LEU A 22 17.28 0.31 28.53
CA LEU A 22 16.74 0.99 27.34
C LEU A 22 15.31 0.53 27.02
N ALA A 23 15.01 -0.77 27.15
CA ALA A 23 13.66 -1.30 27.01
C ALA A 23 12.70 -0.77 28.08
N GLY A 24 13.17 -0.63 29.32
CA GLY A 24 12.39 -0.04 30.42
C GLY A 24 12.10 1.46 30.24
N LEU A 25 13.06 2.23 29.71
CA LEU A 25 12.87 3.66 29.42
C LEU A 25 11.98 3.90 28.19
N LEU A 26 11.96 2.97 27.22
CA LEU A 26 11.00 2.97 26.12
C LEU A 26 9.57 2.64 26.58
N ALA A 27 9.40 1.80 27.61
CA ALA A 27 8.09 1.50 28.19
C ALA A 27 7.47 2.69 28.95
N VAL A 28 8.28 3.57 29.54
CA VAL A 28 7.79 4.75 30.28
C VAL A 28 7.35 5.90 29.35
N ARG A 29 7.86 5.97 28.12
CA ARG A 29 7.36 6.88 27.07
C ARG A 29 6.17 6.34 26.27
N ALA A 30 5.78 5.08 26.51
CA ALA A 30 4.61 4.44 25.92
C ALA A 30 3.42 4.50 26.87
N THR A 31 3.13 5.65 27.48
CA THR A 31 1.77 5.91 27.96
C THR A 31 0.94 6.22 26.72
N PRO A 32 0.10 5.28 26.25
CA PRO A 32 -0.76 5.58 25.12
C PRO A 32 -1.78 6.58 25.66
N LEU A 33 -1.83 7.77 25.06
CA LEU A 33 -3.09 8.49 24.99
C LEU A 33 -4.02 7.58 24.18
N SER A 34 -4.67 6.63 24.86
CA SER A 34 -5.71 5.79 24.28
C SER A 34 -6.77 6.72 23.75
N ARG A 35 -6.75 6.96 22.42
CA ARG A 35 -7.91 7.54 21.75
C ARG A 35 -9.08 6.57 22.01
N PRO A 36 -10.22 7.08 22.51
CA PRO A 36 -11.38 6.23 22.72
C PRO A 36 -11.75 5.56 21.39
N SER A 37 -11.83 4.23 21.41
CA SER A 37 -12.38 3.45 20.30
C SER A 37 -13.85 3.80 20.16
N SER A 38 -14.23 4.42 19.04
CA SER A 38 -15.62 4.45 18.63
C SER A 38 -15.86 3.19 17.82
N THR A 39 -16.54 2.19 18.40
CA THR A 39 -17.10 1.07 17.65
C THR A 39 -18.22 1.63 16.78
N VAL A 40 -17.85 2.20 15.64
CA VAL A 40 -18.80 2.56 14.58
C VAL A 40 -19.10 1.26 13.88
N ASP A 41 -20.34 0.79 13.97
CA ASP A 41 -20.79 -0.29 13.08
C ASP A 41 -21.10 0.34 11.72
N ALA A 42 -20.52 -0.17 10.64
CA ALA A 42 -20.95 0.22 9.30
C ALA A 42 -22.39 -0.22 9.08
N ALA A 43 -23.19 0.65 8.45
CA ALA A 43 -24.48 0.21 7.92
C ALA A 43 -24.25 -0.92 6.91
N LYS A 44 -25.09 -1.95 6.98
CA LYS A 44 -25.00 -3.08 6.05
C LYS A 44 -25.25 -2.59 4.62
N ALA A 45 -24.22 -2.66 3.78
CA ALA A 45 -24.31 -2.38 2.36
C ALA A 45 -24.84 -3.60 1.59
N SER A 46 -25.44 -3.34 0.42
CA SER A 46 -25.70 -4.35 -0.58
C SER A 46 -24.58 -4.37 -1.61
N VAL A 47 -24.34 -5.54 -2.19
CA VAL A 47 -23.35 -5.73 -3.24
C VAL A 47 -24.12 -6.25 -4.44
N PRO A 48 -24.11 -5.53 -5.57
CA PRO A 48 -24.79 -6.01 -6.76
C PRO A 48 -24.14 -7.31 -7.23
N ARG A 49 -24.93 -8.19 -7.85
CA ARG A 49 -24.37 -9.39 -8.46
C ARG A 49 -23.48 -8.98 -9.64
N PRO A 50 -22.30 -9.61 -9.84
CA PRO A 50 -21.50 -9.36 -11.04
C PRO A 50 -22.31 -9.57 -12.31
N ALA A 51 -22.08 -8.72 -13.30
CA ALA A 51 -22.69 -8.89 -14.62
C ALA A 51 -22.19 -10.20 -15.27
N PRO A 52 -23.01 -10.84 -16.13
CA PRO A 52 -22.54 -11.96 -16.93
C PRO A 52 -21.32 -11.58 -17.78
N ILE A 53 -20.30 -12.44 -17.79
CA ILE A 53 -19.10 -12.21 -18.60
C ILE A 53 -19.37 -12.72 -20.01
N LEU A 54 -19.43 -11.81 -20.98
CA LEU A 54 -19.56 -12.12 -22.40
C LEU A 54 -18.16 -12.08 -23.04
N LEU A 55 -17.72 -13.20 -23.62
CA LEU A 55 -16.36 -13.36 -24.15
C LEU A 55 -16.04 -12.35 -25.26
N GLU A 56 -17.05 -12.02 -26.07
CA GLU A 56 -16.98 -11.05 -27.16
C GLU A 56 -16.87 -9.59 -26.69
N GLU A 57 -17.20 -9.31 -25.43
CA GLU A 57 -17.14 -7.97 -24.82
C GLU A 57 -15.84 -7.76 -24.03
N LEU A 58 -15.06 -8.81 -23.79
CA LEU A 58 -13.80 -8.68 -23.08
C LEU A 58 -12.77 -7.91 -23.91
N PRO A 59 -12.06 -6.93 -23.31
CA PRO A 59 -11.11 -6.12 -24.03
C PRO A 59 -9.93 -6.97 -24.53
N THR A 60 -9.43 -6.65 -25.71
CA THR A 60 -8.14 -7.21 -26.16
C THR A 60 -7.03 -6.73 -25.23
N PRO A 61 -6.16 -7.63 -24.73
CA PRO A 61 -5.06 -7.23 -23.87
C PRO A 61 -4.19 -6.17 -24.55
N TYR A 62 -3.76 -5.16 -23.79
CA TYR A 62 -2.83 -4.17 -24.32
C TYR A 62 -1.50 -4.81 -24.70
N CYS A 63 -0.95 -4.34 -25.82
CA CYS A 63 0.45 -4.56 -26.14
C CYS A 63 1.32 -3.69 -25.22
N TRP A 64 1.65 -4.19 -24.03
CA TRP A 64 2.51 -3.49 -23.08
C TRP A 64 3.95 -3.26 -23.60
N GLY A 65 4.38 -4.02 -24.60
CA GLY A 65 5.66 -3.82 -25.30
C GLY A 65 5.63 -2.71 -26.36
N CYS A 66 4.46 -2.15 -26.67
CA CYS A 66 4.32 -1.11 -27.67
C CYS A 66 4.66 0.25 -27.04
N SER A 67 5.55 1.03 -27.69
CA SER A 67 6.13 2.26 -27.16
C SER A 67 5.14 3.38 -26.83
N GLY A 68 3.89 3.28 -27.30
CA GLY A 68 2.84 4.28 -27.08
C GLY A 68 2.36 4.42 -25.64
N ASN A 69 2.69 3.48 -24.75
CA ASN A 69 2.05 3.37 -23.43
C ASN A 69 2.93 3.78 -22.24
N LYS A 70 4.10 4.38 -22.45
CA LYS A 70 5.02 4.74 -21.35
C LYS A 70 4.39 5.67 -20.29
N HIS A 71 3.41 6.46 -20.70
CA HIS A 71 2.69 7.41 -19.84
C HIS A 71 1.21 7.05 -19.67
N ALA A 72 0.80 5.84 -20.08
CA ALA A 72 -0.59 5.43 -19.88
C ALA A 72 -0.91 5.36 -18.37
N PRO A 73 -2.13 5.76 -17.96
CA PRO A 73 -2.57 5.60 -16.59
C PRO A 73 -2.43 4.15 -16.13
N LEU A 74 -1.95 3.97 -14.89
CA LEU A 74 -1.84 2.63 -14.31
C LEU A 74 -3.20 2.14 -13.80
N GLU A 75 -4.06 1.70 -14.72
CA GLU A 75 -5.41 1.24 -14.43
C GLU A 75 -5.68 -0.18 -14.96
N PHE A 76 -6.60 -0.89 -14.31
CA PHE A 76 -7.13 -2.14 -14.86
C PHE A 76 -8.00 -1.79 -16.07
N GLN A 77 -7.74 -2.47 -17.18
CA GLN A 77 -8.43 -2.23 -18.45
C GLN A 77 -9.70 -3.06 -18.55
N ILE A 78 -9.68 -4.24 -17.93
CA ILE A 78 -10.89 -4.98 -17.66
C ILE A 78 -11.69 -4.30 -16.54
N ASP A 79 -12.98 -4.16 -16.78
CA ASP A 79 -13.92 -3.72 -15.76
C ASP A 79 -13.97 -4.75 -14.62
N LEU A 80 -13.46 -4.36 -13.45
CA LEU A 80 -13.45 -5.22 -12.26
C LEU A 80 -14.87 -5.46 -11.71
N ASP A 81 -15.89 -4.72 -12.13
CA ASP A 81 -17.30 -5.02 -11.81
C ASP A 81 -17.77 -6.34 -12.42
N LEU A 82 -17.11 -6.82 -13.49
CA LEU A 82 -17.35 -8.15 -14.05
C LEU A 82 -17.00 -9.28 -13.08
N LEU A 83 -16.04 -9.05 -12.17
CA LEU A 83 -15.62 -10.04 -11.20
C LEU A 83 -16.19 -9.76 -9.82
N ALA A 84 -16.04 -8.52 -9.35
CA ALA A 84 -16.23 -8.16 -7.95
C ALA A 84 -16.68 -6.69 -7.83
N PRO A 85 -17.97 -6.40 -8.11
CA PRO A 85 -18.49 -5.04 -8.10
C PRO A 85 -18.45 -4.42 -6.70
N LEU A 86 -18.21 -3.11 -6.62
CA LEU A 86 -18.31 -2.40 -5.33
C LEU A 86 -19.75 -2.42 -4.83
N GLY A 87 -19.94 -2.33 -3.51
CA GLY A 87 -21.27 -2.22 -2.96
C GLY A 87 -21.85 -0.81 -3.07
N ASP A 88 -23.05 -0.64 -2.51
CA ASP A 88 -23.83 0.59 -2.57
C ASP A 88 -23.77 1.44 -1.28
N GLY A 89 -23.04 0.97 -0.27
CA GLY A 89 -22.93 1.65 1.02
C GLY A 89 -22.14 2.95 0.94
N ASP A 90 -22.62 3.98 1.63
CA ASP A 90 -22.06 5.34 1.64
C ASP A 90 -20.96 5.55 2.69
N ALA A 91 -20.75 4.57 3.58
CA ALA A 91 -19.75 4.66 4.62
C ALA A 91 -18.33 4.61 4.02
N ASN A 92 -17.44 5.44 4.55
CA ASN A 92 -16.02 5.40 4.20
C ASN A 92 -15.32 4.28 4.98
N ALA A 93 -14.93 3.21 4.29
CA ALA A 93 -14.25 2.05 4.89
C ALA A 93 -12.93 2.40 5.60
N ALA A 94 -12.28 3.50 5.20
CA ALA A 94 -11.07 3.98 5.87
C ALA A 94 -11.28 4.30 7.36
N VAL A 95 -12.51 4.67 7.75
CA VAL A 95 -12.86 4.95 9.16
C VAL A 95 -12.65 3.75 10.06
N TRP A 96 -12.80 2.54 9.53
CA TRP A 96 -12.54 1.30 10.26
C TRP A 96 -11.09 0.89 10.20
N PHE A 97 -10.49 0.93 9.00
CA PHE A 97 -9.09 0.55 8.82
C PHE A 97 -8.13 1.42 9.64
N LYS A 98 -8.49 2.67 9.95
CA LYS A 98 -7.67 3.56 10.78
C LYS A 98 -7.42 3.01 12.18
N ASP A 99 -8.33 2.19 12.72
CA ASP A 99 -8.19 1.67 14.07
C ASP A 99 -7.08 0.61 14.17
N PHE A 100 -6.62 0.09 13.04
CA PHE A 100 -5.58 -0.93 12.92
C PHE A 100 -4.21 -0.38 12.56
N VAL A 101 -4.04 0.94 12.42
CA VAL A 101 -2.71 1.55 12.23
C VAL A 101 -1.74 1.09 13.31
N LYS A 102 -0.42 1.21 13.09
CA LYS A 102 0.59 0.67 14.00
C LYS A 102 0.40 1.07 15.47
N ARG A 103 -0.12 2.29 15.72
CA ARG A 103 -0.44 2.83 17.06
C ARG A 103 -1.94 2.91 17.34
N GLY A 104 -2.75 2.29 16.49
CA GLY A 104 -4.21 2.29 16.56
C GLY A 104 -4.75 1.39 17.68
N PRO A 105 -5.97 1.66 18.16
CA PRO A 105 -6.56 0.97 19.30
C PRO A 105 -6.79 -0.53 19.07
N ARG A 106 -6.94 -0.98 17.81
CA ARG A 106 -7.29 -2.36 17.44
C ARG A 106 -6.14 -3.12 16.76
N ASN A 107 -4.94 -2.53 16.67
CA ASN A 107 -3.80 -3.21 16.04
C ASN A 107 -3.40 -4.52 16.76
N ALA A 108 -3.50 -4.56 18.09
CA ALA A 108 -3.20 -5.77 18.85
C ALA A 108 -4.22 -6.90 18.56
N GLU A 109 -5.50 -6.56 18.43
CA GLU A 109 -6.57 -7.50 18.10
C GLU A 109 -6.27 -8.25 16.79
N TRP A 110 -5.95 -7.51 15.73
CA TRP A 110 -5.52 -8.12 14.46
C TRP A 110 -4.24 -8.94 14.61
N SER A 111 -3.22 -8.40 15.28
CA SER A 111 -1.92 -9.07 15.39
C SER A 111 -2.04 -10.42 16.09
N ASP A 112 -2.85 -10.50 17.14
CA ASP A 112 -3.03 -11.68 17.98
C ASP A 112 -3.97 -12.72 17.37
N ALA A 113 -4.93 -12.29 16.53
CA ALA A 113 -5.90 -13.18 15.88
C ALA A 113 -5.30 -14.05 14.76
N ARG A 114 -4.15 -13.67 14.20
CA ARG A 114 -3.54 -14.36 13.06
C ARG A 114 -3.01 -15.74 13.45
N THR A 115 -3.34 -16.73 12.63
CA THR A 115 -2.87 -18.10 12.77
C THR A 115 -2.29 -18.63 11.45
N ARG A 116 -1.54 -19.72 11.54
CA ARG A 116 -1.03 -20.41 10.35
C ARG A 116 -2.06 -21.42 9.86
N VAL A 117 -2.46 -21.30 8.60
CA VAL A 117 -3.36 -22.23 7.91
C VAL A 117 -2.65 -22.77 6.69
N GLU A 118 -2.77 -24.08 6.43
CA GLU A 118 -2.24 -24.69 5.22
C GLU A 118 -3.26 -24.55 4.08
N VAL A 119 -2.84 -23.95 2.97
CA VAL A 119 -3.63 -23.76 1.75
C VAL A 119 -2.82 -24.29 0.59
N ASP A 120 -3.33 -25.29 -0.11
CA ASP A 120 -2.64 -25.96 -1.23
C ASP A 120 -1.20 -26.41 -0.89
N GLY A 121 -1.01 -26.96 0.32
CA GLY A 121 0.30 -27.39 0.82
C GLY A 121 1.27 -26.26 1.20
N THR A 122 0.81 -25.00 1.19
CA THR A 122 1.62 -23.83 1.57
C THR A 122 1.07 -23.18 2.84
N PRO A 123 1.91 -22.91 3.86
CA PRO A 123 1.45 -22.26 5.09
C PRO A 123 1.24 -20.75 4.86
N TRP A 124 0.04 -20.27 5.15
CA TRP A 124 -0.33 -18.86 5.10
C TRP A 124 -0.58 -18.33 6.53
N LEU A 125 -0.20 -17.09 6.79
CA LEU A 125 -0.58 -16.39 8.02
C LEU A 125 -1.86 -15.60 7.75
N VAL A 126 -2.96 -16.00 8.38
CA VAL A 126 -4.32 -15.50 8.12
C VAL A 126 -5.15 -15.43 9.40
N LEU A 127 -6.20 -14.62 9.41
CA LEU A 127 -7.30 -14.76 10.37
C LEU A 127 -8.09 -16.06 10.09
N PRO A 128 -8.51 -16.80 11.13
CA PRO A 128 -9.39 -17.96 10.99
C PRO A 128 -10.70 -17.65 10.24
N ALA A 129 -11.28 -18.65 9.59
CA ALA A 129 -12.47 -18.48 8.73
C ALA A 129 -13.69 -17.85 9.44
N ASN A 130 -13.87 -18.14 10.72
CA ASN A 130 -14.97 -17.64 11.56
C ASN A 130 -14.49 -16.61 12.59
N ASP A 131 -13.31 -16.02 12.37
CA ASP A 131 -12.80 -14.97 13.24
C ASP A 131 -13.71 -13.74 13.19
N ALA A 132 -14.02 -13.18 14.35
CA ALA A 132 -14.95 -12.06 14.47
C ALA A 132 -14.46 -10.84 13.68
N LEU A 133 -13.15 -10.59 13.65
CA LEU A 133 -12.57 -9.48 12.93
C LEU A 133 -12.70 -9.66 11.41
N LEU A 134 -12.54 -10.89 10.92
CA LEU A 134 -12.73 -11.19 9.49
C LEU A 134 -14.18 -10.96 9.07
N LEU A 135 -15.14 -11.40 9.88
CA LEU A 135 -16.58 -11.23 9.62
C LEU A 135 -16.99 -9.75 9.67
N GLU A 136 -16.47 -9.00 10.63
CA GLU A 136 -16.69 -7.55 10.70
C GLU A 136 -16.15 -6.83 9.47
N ALA A 137 -14.94 -7.20 9.01
CA ALA A 137 -14.29 -6.62 7.84
C ALA A 137 -15.13 -6.76 6.56
N GLU A 138 -15.97 -7.80 6.44
CA GLU A 138 -16.84 -8.02 5.28
C GLU A 138 -17.78 -6.83 5.09
N HIS A 139 -18.39 -6.32 6.17
CA HIS A 139 -19.30 -5.18 6.10
C HIS A 139 -18.62 -3.89 5.63
N TRP A 140 -17.32 -3.75 5.91
CA TRP A 140 -16.54 -2.59 5.51
C TRP A 140 -16.02 -2.68 4.08
N VAL A 141 -15.66 -3.88 3.62
CA VAL A 141 -15.24 -4.11 2.23
C VAL A 141 -16.44 -4.16 1.26
N ASP A 142 -17.65 -4.38 1.78
CA ASP A 142 -18.90 -4.28 1.03
C ASP A 142 -19.34 -2.82 0.80
N GLN A 143 -18.63 -1.80 1.30
CA GLN A 143 -18.96 -0.39 1.06
C GLN A 143 -18.53 0.08 -0.34
N ALA A 144 -19.02 1.25 -0.76
CA ALA A 144 -18.67 1.86 -2.05
C ALA A 144 -17.40 2.73 -1.99
N ARG A 145 -17.00 3.18 -0.79
CA ARG A 145 -15.97 4.22 -0.61
C ARG A 145 -14.87 3.82 0.37
N CYS A 146 -13.62 4.14 0.03
CA CYS A 146 -12.48 4.11 0.94
C CYS A 146 -11.52 5.25 0.58
N SER A 147 -11.45 6.27 1.44
CA SER A 147 -10.48 7.36 1.32
C SER A 147 -9.86 7.64 2.67
N PHE A 148 -8.54 7.49 2.76
CA PHE A 148 -7.79 7.79 3.99
C PHE A 148 -7.46 9.28 4.06
N HIS A 149 -7.15 9.90 2.92
CA HIS A 149 -6.63 11.26 2.89
C HIS A 149 -7.50 12.16 2.01
N PRO A 150 -7.90 13.36 2.47
CA PRO A 150 -7.71 13.90 3.82
C PRO A 150 -8.79 13.45 4.82
N ASP A 151 -9.69 12.56 4.42
CA ASP A 151 -10.92 12.24 5.18
C ASP A 151 -10.69 11.68 6.58
N VAL A 152 -9.61 10.92 6.78
CA VAL A 152 -9.33 10.18 8.01
C VAL A 152 -7.99 10.59 8.62
N PHE A 153 -6.96 10.71 7.79
CA PHE A 153 -5.64 11.18 8.18
C PHE A 153 -5.35 12.52 7.53
N GLU A 154 -4.75 13.41 8.30
CA GLU A 154 -4.18 14.64 7.78
C GLU A 154 -2.92 14.34 6.97
N ILE A 155 -2.65 15.21 6.01
CA ILE A 155 -1.46 15.11 5.16
C ILE A 155 -0.39 16.00 5.78
N ASP A 156 0.75 15.38 6.06
CA ASP A 156 1.87 15.99 6.80
C ASP A 156 3.20 15.60 6.16
N GLY A 157 3.35 15.90 4.86
CA GLY A 157 4.53 15.54 4.07
C GLY A 157 4.98 14.09 4.28
N VAL A 158 6.25 13.90 4.68
CA VAL A 158 6.84 12.57 4.97
C VAL A 158 6.30 11.91 6.25
N ALA A 159 5.66 12.68 7.13
CA ALA A 159 5.06 12.20 8.38
C ALA A 159 3.58 11.80 8.22
N THR A 160 3.02 11.89 7.00
CA THR A 160 1.66 11.45 6.67
C THR A 160 1.41 10.03 7.18
N GLU A 161 0.35 9.86 7.98
CA GLU A 161 0.03 8.58 8.60
C GLU A 161 -0.52 7.59 7.56
N LEU A 162 0.11 6.43 7.44
CA LEU A 162 -0.33 5.37 6.52
C LEU A 162 -1.22 4.35 7.24
N PRO A 163 -2.23 3.79 6.55
CA PRO A 163 -2.97 2.66 7.08
C PRO A 163 -2.07 1.44 7.30
N ASN A 164 -2.53 0.49 8.13
CA ASN A 164 -1.84 -0.79 8.28
C ASN A 164 -2.08 -1.69 7.07
N LEU A 165 -1.27 -1.50 6.03
CA LEU A 165 -1.38 -2.22 4.77
C LEU A 165 -1.11 -3.74 4.91
N LEU A 166 -0.36 -4.16 5.93
CA LEU A 166 -0.18 -5.59 6.20
C LEU A 166 -1.47 -6.25 6.68
N MET A 167 -2.26 -5.53 7.47
CA MET A 167 -3.56 -6.01 7.93
C MET A 167 -4.52 -6.21 6.75
N MET A 168 -4.55 -5.26 5.82
CA MET A 168 -5.36 -5.37 4.60
C MET A 168 -4.93 -6.55 3.72
N LEU A 169 -3.62 -6.76 3.58
CA LEU A 169 -3.09 -7.91 2.84
C LEU A 169 -3.47 -9.24 3.52
N ASP A 170 -3.43 -9.29 4.85
CA ASP A 170 -3.80 -10.48 5.62
C ASP A 170 -5.32 -10.75 5.53
N LEU A 171 -6.18 -9.73 5.46
CA LEU A 171 -7.62 -9.91 5.17
C LEU A 171 -7.86 -10.53 3.79
N ALA A 172 -7.20 -10.01 2.74
CA ALA A 172 -7.31 -10.57 1.40
C ALA A 172 -6.86 -12.04 1.35
N ARG A 173 -5.76 -12.38 2.04
CA ARG A 173 -5.31 -13.77 2.19
C ARG A 173 -6.30 -14.62 2.98
N SER A 174 -6.89 -14.08 4.05
CA SER A 174 -7.90 -14.77 4.85
C SER A 174 -9.12 -15.16 4.05
N TRP A 175 -9.68 -14.24 3.25
CA TRP A 175 -10.81 -14.57 2.39
C TRP A 175 -10.40 -15.58 1.32
N ALA A 176 -9.27 -15.39 0.64
CA ALA A 176 -8.81 -16.37 -0.34
C ALA A 176 -8.56 -17.77 0.28
N ALA A 177 -8.01 -17.84 1.48
CA ALA A 177 -7.84 -19.11 2.21
C ALA A 177 -9.20 -19.72 2.57
N ARG A 178 -10.14 -18.93 3.10
CA ARG A 178 -11.48 -19.39 3.47
C ARG A 178 -12.24 -19.90 2.25
N GLY A 179 -12.19 -19.19 1.13
CA GLY A 179 -12.84 -19.59 -0.12
C GLY A 179 -12.24 -20.87 -0.71
N LYS A 180 -10.91 -21.02 -0.72
CA LYS A 180 -10.25 -22.25 -1.19
C LYS A 180 -10.58 -23.48 -0.34
N LEU A 181 -10.90 -23.28 0.93
CA LEU A 181 -11.30 -24.34 1.86
C LEU A 181 -12.82 -24.54 1.91
N ALA A 182 -13.60 -23.70 1.23
CA ALA A 182 -15.05 -23.79 1.23
C ALA A 182 -15.52 -24.95 0.36
N ALA A 183 -16.54 -25.68 0.84
CA ALA A 183 -17.16 -26.75 0.08
C ALA A 183 -18.14 -26.25 -0.99
N ASP A 184 -18.68 -25.04 -0.81
CA ASP A 184 -19.62 -24.40 -1.73
C ASP A 184 -18.88 -23.42 -2.65
N PRO A 185 -18.89 -23.65 -3.99
CA PRO A 185 -18.21 -22.75 -4.92
C PRO A 185 -18.72 -21.32 -4.93
N GLU A 186 -20.01 -21.08 -4.67
CA GLU A 186 -20.52 -19.70 -4.66
C GLU A 186 -20.03 -18.93 -3.44
N SER A 187 -20.03 -19.56 -2.26
CA SER A 187 -19.39 -19.02 -1.06
C SER A 187 -17.90 -18.75 -1.30
N ALA A 188 -17.19 -19.65 -1.99
CA ALA A 188 -15.79 -19.46 -2.36
C ALA A 188 -15.58 -18.23 -3.26
N ARG A 189 -16.39 -18.07 -4.31
CA ARG A 189 -16.33 -16.91 -5.20
C ARG A 189 -16.52 -15.62 -4.44
N GLU A 190 -17.46 -15.56 -3.51
CA GLU A 190 -17.73 -14.34 -2.75
C GLU A 190 -16.53 -13.89 -1.90
N ASP A 191 -15.81 -14.83 -1.32
CA ASP A 191 -14.56 -14.52 -0.61
C ASP A 191 -13.46 -14.01 -1.54
N PHE A 192 -13.32 -14.60 -2.73
CA PHE A 192 -12.38 -14.09 -3.73
C PHE A 192 -12.76 -12.68 -4.20
N ARG A 193 -14.06 -12.40 -4.35
CA ARG A 193 -14.58 -11.06 -4.65
C ARG A 193 -14.25 -10.06 -3.56
N ARG A 194 -14.34 -10.41 -2.28
CA ARG A 194 -13.94 -9.51 -1.17
C ARG A 194 -12.47 -9.12 -1.25
N ALA A 195 -11.58 -10.06 -1.56
CA ALA A 195 -10.16 -9.73 -1.76
C ALA A 195 -9.96 -8.73 -2.92
N ILE A 196 -10.68 -8.90 -4.04
CA ILE A 196 -10.66 -7.97 -5.16
C ILE A 196 -11.23 -6.61 -4.77
N ARG A 197 -12.40 -6.56 -4.11
CA ARG A 197 -13.07 -5.33 -3.67
C ARG A 197 -12.24 -4.54 -2.68
N LEU A 198 -11.58 -5.20 -1.73
CA LEU A 198 -10.63 -4.54 -0.84
C LEU A 198 -9.55 -3.82 -1.63
N GLY A 199 -8.93 -4.48 -2.61
CA GLY A 199 -7.94 -3.80 -3.43
C GLY A 199 -8.54 -2.65 -4.23
N ARG A 200 -9.74 -2.80 -4.81
CA ARG A 200 -10.42 -1.69 -5.51
C ARG A 200 -10.64 -0.48 -4.60
N LEU A 201 -11.11 -0.71 -3.38
CA LEU A 201 -11.31 0.32 -2.37
C LEU A 201 -10.00 1.05 -2.06
N LEU A 202 -8.91 0.31 -1.83
CA LEU A 202 -7.60 0.92 -1.55
C LEU A 202 -7.03 1.76 -2.70
N ARG A 203 -7.43 1.49 -3.94
CA ARG A 203 -7.03 2.28 -5.11
C ARG A 203 -7.84 3.56 -5.30
N GLN A 204 -8.97 3.73 -4.60
CA GLN A 204 -9.73 4.99 -4.65
C GLN A 204 -8.95 6.14 -3.99
N ASP A 205 -8.14 5.82 -3.00
CA ASP A 205 -7.24 6.75 -2.32
C ASP A 205 -5.89 6.78 -3.05
N ASP A 206 -5.84 7.55 -4.14
CA ASP A 206 -4.66 7.66 -5.04
C ASP A 206 -3.58 8.61 -4.48
N VAL A 207 -3.23 8.45 -3.20
CA VAL A 207 -2.27 9.35 -2.53
C VAL A 207 -0.92 8.68 -2.30
N THR A 208 -0.90 7.38 -1.98
CA THR A 208 0.32 6.71 -1.54
C THR A 208 0.64 5.51 -2.42
N LEU A 209 1.88 5.44 -2.91
CA LEU A 209 2.29 4.40 -3.84
C LEU A 209 2.26 3.00 -3.20
N ILE A 210 2.71 2.90 -1.95
CA ILE A 210 2.76 1.63 -1.22
C ILE A 210 1.35 1.04 -1.01
N GLN A 211 0.34 1.89 -0.84
CA GLN A 211 -1.05 1.45 -0.75
C GLN A 211 -1.55 0.90 -2.07
N ASP A 212 -1.26 1.55 -3.21
CA ASP A 212 -1.63 1.05 -4.53
C ASP A 212 -0.97 -0.32 -4.82
N LEU A 213 0.29 -0.51 -4.44
CA LEU A 213 0.97 -1.80 -4.58
C LEU A 213 0.29 -2.91 -3.77
N VAL A 214 -0.13 -2.60 -2.54
CA VAL A 214 -0.85 -3.55 -1.69
C VAL A 214 -2.26 -3.81 -2.23
N ALA A 215 -2.92 -2.79 -2.76
CA ALA A 215 -4.22 -2.89 -3.40
C ALA A 215 -4.19 -3.83 -4.62
N ILE A 216 -3.17 -3.67 -5.48
CA ILE A 216 -2.90 -4.57 -6.61
C ILE A 216 -2.62 -6.00 -6.12
N ALA A 217 -1.92 -6.17 -5.00
CA ALA A 217 -1.69 -7.49 -4.41
C ALA A 217 -2.98 -8.15 -3.90
N CYS A 218 -3.89 -7.39 -3.27
CA CYS A 218 -5.21 -7.88 -2.86
C CYS A 218 -6.05 -8.34 -4.07
N ILE A 219 -6.08 -7.53 -5.14
CA ILE A 219 -6.78 -7.90 -6.40
C ILE A 219 -6.19 -9.16 -7.00
N ARG A 220 -4.86 -9.25 -7.07
CA ARG A 220 -4.17 -10.45 -7.55
C ARG A 220 -4.55 -11.68 -6.74
N ILE A 221 -4.52 -11.62 -5.40
CA ILE A 221 -4.85 -12.77 -4.54
C ILE A 221 -6.24 -13.30 -4.84
N GLY A 222 -7.24 -12.41 -4.95
CA GLY A 222 -8.60 -12.81 -5.30
C GLY A 222 -8.73 -13.32 -6.74
N ALA A 223 -8.09 -12.66 -7.70
CA ALA A 223 -8.14 -13.05 -9.11
C ALA A 223 -7.45 -14.41 -9.38
N GLU A 224 -6.31 -14.69 -8.74
CA GLU A 224 -5.64 -15.99 -8.82
C GLU A 224 -6.53 -17.11 -8.26
N ALA A 225 -7.14 -16.89 -7.09
CA ALA A 225 -8.02 -17.88 -6.49
C ALA A 225 -9.29 -18.12 -7.33
N MET A 226 -9.85 -17.05 -7.91
CA MET A 226 -11.01 -17.12 -8.80
C MET A 226 -10.67 -17.80 -10.13
N TYR A 227 -9.48 -17.56 -10.69
CA TYR A 227 -8.99 -18.24 -11.89
C TYR A 227 -8.89 -19.76 -11.67
N GLU A 228 -8.29 -20.19 -10.56
CA GLU A 228 -8.14 -21.62 -10.26
C GLU A 228 -9.49 -22.31 -10.07
N LEU A 229 -10.43 -21.70 -9.35
CA LEU A 229 -11.78 -22.24 -9.21
C LEU A 229 -12.50 -22.33 -10.57
N ALA A 230 -12.44 -21.27 -11.38
CA ALA A 230 -13.03 -21.26 -12.72
C ALA A 230 -12.41 -22.32 -13.63
N ARG A 231 -11.10 -22.56 -13.51
CA ARG A 231 -10.37 -23.62 -14.22
C ARG A 231 -10.87 -25.01 -13.83
N GLU A 232 -11.13 -25.24 -12.56
CA GLU A 232 -11.65 -26.52 -12.05
C GLU A 232 -13.09 -26.78 -12.51
N GLU A 233 -13.91 -25.72 -12.61
CA GLU A 233 -15.30 -25.81 -13.06
C GLU A 233 -15.46 -25.79 -14.59
N GLY A 234 -14.41 -25.43 -15.33
CA GLY A 234 -14.45 -25.27 -16.78
C GLY A 234 -15.16 -23.97 -17.24
N ASP A 235 -15.23 -22.95 -16.37
CA ASP A 235 -15.78 -21.63 -16.70
C ASP A 235 -14.76 -20.78 -17.47
N ALA A 236 -14.75 -20.96 -18.79
CA ALA A 236 -13.84 -20.25 -19.68
C ALA A 236 -13.96 -18.72 -19.63
N ALA A 237 -15.16 -18.19 -19.35
CA ALA A 237 -15.40 -16.75 -19.32
C ALA A 237 -14.74 -16.12 -18.09
N THR A 238 -14.96 -16.71 -16.91
CA THR A 238 -14.29 -16.25 -15.68
C THR A 238 -12.78 -16.48 -15.73
N MET A 239 -12.32 -17.60 -16.31
CA MET A 239 -10.89 -17.84 -16.52
C MET A 239 -10.24 -16.75 -17.38
N LEU A 240 -10.86 -16.34 -18.48
CA LEU A 240 -10.30 -15.32 -19.36
C LEU A 240 -10.32 -13.95 -18.67
N ALA A 241 -11.42 -13.57 -18.03
CA ALA A 241 -11.54 -12.31 -17.31
C ALA A 241 -10.48 -12.18 -16.19
N THR A 242 -10.33 -13.21 -15.36
CA THR A 242 -9.30 -13.23 -14.31
C THR A 242 -7.88 -13.21 -14.89
N SER A 243 -7.63 -13.90 -16.01
CA SER A 243 -6.33 -13.85 -16.70
C SER A 243 -5.98 -12.43 -17.19
N LEU A 244 -6.96 -11.67 -17.70
CA LEU A 244 -6.78 -10.28 -18.10
C LEU A 244 -6.43 -9.39 -16.89
N VAL A 245 -7.12 -9.57 -15.75
CA VAL A 245 -6.77 -8.87 -14.50
C VAL A 245 -5.33 -9.14 -14.09
N LEU A 246 -4.89 -10.41 -14.16
CA LEU A 246 -3.52 -10.79 -13.78
C LEU A 246 -2.48 -10.19 -14.73
N ALA A 247 -2.76 -10.16 -16.04
CA ALA A 247 -1.91 -9.52 -17.04
C ALA A 247 -1.77 -8.01 -16.81
N ASP A 248 -2.89 -7.32 -16.58
CA ASP A 248 -2.92 -5.88 -16.27
C ASP A 248 -2.11 -5.58 -15.01
N LYS A 249 -2.28 -6.40 -13.96
CA LYS A 249 -1.53 -6.28 -12.71
C LYS A 249 -0.02 -6.39 -12.91
N ASP A 250 0.45 -7.35 -13.72
CA ASP A 250 1.88 -7.51 -13.96
C ASP A 250 2.47 -6.33 -14.75
N ALA A 251 1.70 -5.80 -15.70
CA ALA A 251 2.11 -4.63 -16.43
C ALA A 251 2.13 -3.34 -15.58
N MET A 252 1.12 -3.14 -14.73
CA MET A 252 1.13 -2.06 -13.76
C MET A 252 2.33 -2.17 -12.82
N ARG A 253 2.64 -3.37 -12.33
CA ARG A 253 3.85 -3.60 -11.51
C ARG A 253 5.12 -3.19 -12.23
N LEU A 254 5.30 -3.60 -13.49
CA LEU A 254 6.47 -3.22 -14.29
C LEU A 254 6.57 -1.71 -14.50
N SER A 255 5.44 -1.07 -14.80
CA SER A 255 5.38 0.38 -15.01
C SER A 255 5.67 1.15 -13.73
N THR A 256 5.11 0.72 -12.60
CA THR A 256 5.43 1.25 -11.26
C THR A 256 6.91 1.10 -10.95
N MET A 257 7.50 -0.09 -11.20
CA MET A 257 8.93 -0.31 -10.99
C MET A 257 9.80 0.60 -11.86
N TRP A 258 9.41 0.84 -13.12
CA TRP A 258 10.12 1.76 -13.99
C TRP A 258 10.07 3.20 -13.47
N ARG A 259 8.89 3.69 -13.09
CA ARG A 259 8.71 5.02 -12.49
C ARG A 259 9.52 5.16 -11.20
N MET A 260 9.44 4.17 -10.31
CA MET A 260 10.22 4.15 -9.08
C MET A 260 11.71 4.12 -9.31
N SER A 261 12.21 3.34 -10.26
CA SER A 261 13.64 3.33 -10.59
C SER A 261 14.18 4.68 -11.07
N THR A 262 13.29 5.58 -11.50
CA THR A 262 13.65 6.96 -11.84
C THR A 262 13.77 7.80 -10.57
N PHE A 263 12.82 7.68 -9.64
CA PHE A 263 12.86 8.33 -8.32
C PHE A 263 13.96 7.81 -7.40
N ASP A 264 14.25 6.51 -7.43
CA ASP A 264 15.28 5.86 -6.59
C ASP A 264 16.69 6.43 -6.82
N ARG A 265 16.96 6.98 -8.01
CA ARG A 265 18.23 7.66 -8.33
C ARG A 265 18.45 8.94 -7.51
N ALA A 266 17.37 9.46 -6.94
CA ALA A 266 17.32 10.69 -6.17
C ALA A 266 17.06 10.42 -4.67
N ILE A 267 17.13 9.15 -4.23
CA ILE A 267 17.05 8.80 -2.82
C ILE A 267 18.42 9.05 -2.17
N PRO A 268 18.48 9.84 -1.09
CA PRO A 268 19.72 10.04 -0.34
C PRO A 268 20.23 8.73 0.26
N VAL A 269 21.55 8.54 0.25
CA VAL A 269 22.21 7.38 0.84
C VAL A 269 23.05 7.82 2.02
N ARG A 270 22.87 7.14 3.15
CA ARG A 270 23.67 7.34 4.34
C ARG A 270 25.02 6.64 4.19
N ASP A 271 26.11 7.39 4.32
CA ASP A 271 27.45 6.81 4.36
C ASP A 271 27.60 5.96 5.63
N PRO A 272 27.92 4.67 5.54
CA PRO A 272 28.01 3.79 6.70
C PRO A 272 29.19 4.09 7.63
N ALA A 273 30.22 4.80 7.16
CA ALA A 273 31.39 5.18 7.94
C ALA A 273 31.18 6.50 8.68
N THR A 274 30.55 7.50 8.05
CA THR A 274 30.36 8.83 8.65
C THR A 274 28.96 9.05 9.23
N GLY A 275 27.97 8.28 8.78
CA GLY A 275 26.56 8.50 9.08
C GLY A 275 25.94 9.70 8.34
N GLU A 276 26.73 10.38 7.49
CA GLU A 276 26.30 11.56 6.74
C GLU A 276 25.39 11.16 5.58
N LEU A 277 24.35 11.94 5.36
CA LEU A 277 23.40 11.74 4.27
C LEU A 277 23.90 12.47 3.02
N SER A 278 24.03 11.77 1.90
CA SER A 278 24.48 12.35 0.63
C SER A 278 23.57 11.96 -0.51
N LEU A 279 23.40 12.87 -1.47
CA LEU A 279 22.62 12.63 -2.67
C LEU A 279 23.55 12.36 -3.85
N GLN A 280 23.51 11.15 -4.41
CA GLN A 280 24.33 10.74 -5.55
C GLN A 280 23.54 10.79 -6.85
N ILE A 281 23.01 11.97 -7.20
CA ILE A 281 22.25 12.18 -8.44
C ILE A 281 23.03 13.01 -9.46
N THR A 282 23.01 12.58 -10.71
CA THR A 282 23.53 13.36 -11.85
C THR A 282 22.48 14.37 -12.33
N ASP A 283 22.91 15.45 -12.97
CA ASP A 283 21.98 16.42 -13.56
C ASP A 283 21.04 15.77 -14.58
N GLU A 284 21.53 14.85 -15.42
CA GLU A 284 20.69 14.09 -16.35
C GLU A 284 19.62 13.23 -15.64
N SER A 285 19.97 12.62 -14.51
CA SER A 285 19.00 11.83 -13.73
C SER A 285 17.96 12.74 -13.05
N LEU A 286 18.39 13.93 -12.60
CA LEU A 286 17.49 14.93 -12.04
C LEU A 286 16.51 15.47 -13.10
N ASP A 287 17.00 15.69 -14.32
CA ASP A 287 16.17 16.11 -15.45
C ASP A 287 15.09 15.06 -15.76
N ALA A 288 15.46 13.78 -15.75
CA ALA A 288 14.51 12.69 -15.93
C ALA A 288 13.45 12.63 -14.81
N VAL A 289 13.83 12.94 -13.55
CA VAL A 289 12.86 13.08 -12.46
C VAL A 289 11.91 14.25 -12.75
N PHE A 290 12.42 15.42 -13.12
CA PHE A 290 11.58 16.58 -13.42
C PHE A 290 10.60 16.33 -14.57
N GLU A 291 11.08 15.72 -15.65
CA GLU A 291 10.24 15.33 -16.79
C GLU A 291 9.15 14.35 -16.36
N LEU A 292 9.50 13.34 -15.57
CA LEU A 292 8.55 12.34 -15.10
C LEU A 292 7.46 12.96 -14.20
N VAL A 293 7.83 13.73 -13.16
CA VAL A 293 6.85 14.30 -12.22
C VAL A 293 5.87 15.25 -12.93
N ARG A 294 6.33 15.99 -13.95
CA ARG A 294 5.47 16.87 -14.75
C ARG A 294 4.57 16.12 -15.74
N ALA A 295 5.02 14.97 -16.25
CA ALA A 295 4.29 14.20 -17.25
C ALA A 295 3.23 13.26 -16.66
N LEU A 296 3.31 12.93 -15.37
CA LEU A 296 2.38 12.01 -14.71
C LEU A 296 1.09 12.73 -14.29
N GLU A 297 -0.03 12.06 -14.49
CA GLU A 297 -1.35 12.52 -14.04
C GLU A 297 -1.69 11.95 -12.65
N GLU A 298 -1.20 10.75 -12.32
CA GLU A 298 -1.59 10.05 -11.09
C GLU A 298 -0.93 10.67 -9.86
N ARG A 299 -1.75 11.07 -8.88
CA ARG A 299 -1.31 11.86 -7.73
C ARG A 299 -0.25 11.13 -6.91
N ARG A 300 -0.39 9.82 -6.71
CA ARG A 300 0.60 9.00 -5.94
C ARG A 300 2.04 9.14 -6.43
N PHE A 301 2.28 9.24 -7.74
CA PHE A 301 3.63 9.40 -8.27
C PHE A 301 4.07 10.86 -8.29
N ARG A 302 3.13 11.80 -8.48
CA ARG A 302 3.44 13.23 -8.36
C ARG A 302 3.86 13.56 -6.92
N VAL A 303 3.17 13.04 -5.91
CA VAL A 303 3.52 13.17 -4.49
C VAL A 303 4.89 12.57 -4.20
N GLU A 304 5.17 11.35 -4.66
CA GLU A 304 6.50 10.72 -4.52
C GLU A 304 7.60 11.59 -5.15
N GLY A 305 7.34 12.13 -6.33
CA GLY A 305 8.20 13.09 -7.00
C GLY A 305 8.49 14.33 -6.17
N VAL A 306 7.46 14.96 -5.61
CA VAL A 306 7.58 16.15 -4.75
C VAL A 306 8.39 15.83 -3.47
N ILE A 307 8.22 14.64 -2.87
CA ILE A 307 9.04 14.18 -1.74
C ILE A 307 10.51 14.09 -2.14
N VAL A 308 10.81 13.48 -3.29
CA VAL A 308 12.16 13.39 -3.84
C VAL A 308 12.78 14.78 -4.08
N LEU A 309 12.01 15.74 -4.59
CA LEU A 309 12.48 17.11 -4.81
C LEU A 309 12.89 17.81 -3.51
N GLN A 310 12.24 17.49 -2.39
CA GLN A 310 12.66 18.01 -1.07
C GLN A 310 14.07 17.55 -0.72
N ALA A 311 14.41 16.28 -0.96
CA ALA A 311 15.75 15.76 -0.72
C ALA A 311 16.79 16.46 -1.61
N VAL A 312 16.47 16.69 -2.89
CA VAL A 312 17.34 17.45 -3.82
C VAL A 312 17.55 18.89 -3.34
N MET A 313 16.50 19.56 -2.86
CA MET A 313 16.60 20.93 -2.33
C MET A 313 17.54 21.07 -1.13
N HIS A 314 17.74 20.01 -0.34
CA HIS A 314 18.57 20.06 0.86
C HIS A 314 19.98 19.50 0.62
N LEU A 315 20.10 18.46 -0.19
CA LEU A 315 21.34 17.68 -0.33
C LEU A 315 22.02 17.84 -1.70
N GLY A 316 21.34 18.40 -2.71
CA GLY A 316 21.91 18.60 -4.05
C GLY A 316 22.99 19.67 -4.11
N THR A 317 23.58 19.87 -5.29
CA THR A 317 24.44 21.04 -5.57
C THR A 317 23.62 22.34 -5.61
N GLU A 318 24.26 23.51 -5.52
CA GLU A 318 23.57 24.82 -5.60
C GLU A 318 22.61 24.90 -6.81
N SER A 319 23.11 24.54 -7.99
CA SER A 319 22.32 24.45 -9.23
C SER A 319 21.13 23.49 -9.09
N GLN A 320 21.35 22.28 -8.56
CA GLN A 320 20.28 21.29 -8.39
C GLN A 320 19.20 21.78 -7.40
N ARG A 321 19.60 22.46 -6.32
CA ARG A 321 18.68 23.01 -5.32
C ARG A 321 17.79 24.10 -5.89
N GLU A 322 18.36 25.03 -6.66
CA GLU A 322 17.60 26.09 -7.33
C GLU A 322 16.57 25.51 -8.29
N ARG A 323 16.97 24.51 -9.09
CA ARG A 323 16.10 23.85 -10.06
C ARG A 323 14.98 23.06 -9.38
N ALA A 324 15.30 22.29 -8.33
CA ALA A 324 14.30 21.55 -7.56
C ALA A 324 13.29 22.47 -6.86
N ARG A 325 13.76 23.61 -6.33
CA ARG A 325 12.89 24.64 -5.76
C ARG A 325 11.94 25.22 -6.80
N ALA A 326 12.43 25.56 -7.99
CA ALA A 326 11.60 26.07 -9.06
C ALA A 326 10.49 25.09 -9.46
N VAL A 327 10.80 23.79 -9.54
CA VAL A 327 9.80 22.75 -9.81
C VAL A 327 8.79 22.67 -8.66
N LEU A 328 9.22 22.70 -7.39
CA LEU A 328 8.30 22.69 -6.24
C LEU A 328 7.39 23.92 -6.21
N ASP A 329 7.89 25.09 -6.60
CA ASP A 329 7.07 26.30 -6.73
C ASP A 329 5.98 26.16 -7.80
N GLU A 330 6.21 25.39 -8.88
CA GLU A 330 5.16 25.04 -9.84
C GLU A 330 4.06 24.20 -9.19
N PHE A 331 4.43 23.21 -8.37
CA PHE A 331 3.47 22.33 -7.70
C PHE A 331 2.71 23.00 -6.55
N VAL A 332 3.26 24.05 -5.93
CA VAL A 332 2.56 24.83 -4.90
C VAL A 332 1.29 25.50 -5.43
N GLU A 333 1.27 25.81 -6.73
CA GLU A 333 0.15 26.41 -7.45
C GLU A 333 -0.68 25.38 -8.22
N ASP A 334 -0.49 24.07 -7.96
CA ASP A 334 -1.21 23.00 -8.65
C ASP A 334 -2.72 23.05 -8.34
N PRO A 335 -3.61 22.80 -9.32
CA PRO A 335 -5.04 22.73 -9.07
C PRO A 335 -5.46 21.56 -8.16
N ASP A 336 -4.64 20.52 -8.04
CA ASP A 336 -4.84 19.49 -7.02
C ASP A 336 -4.38 20.01 -5.65
N GLU A 337 -5.35 20.44 -4.84
CA GLU A 337 -5.11 21.02 -3.50
C GLU A 337 -4.29 20.11 -2.58
N LEU A 338 -4.39 18.80 -2.76
CA LEU A 338 -3.64 17.81 -1.98
C LEU A 338 -2.16 17.86 -2.34
N LEU A 339 -1.87 17.84 -3.64
CA LEU A 339 -0.51 17.95 -4.15
C LEU A 339 0.08 19.31 -3.83
N ALA A 340 -0.70 20.39 -4.01
CA ALA A 340 -0.29 21.76 -3.68
C ALA A 340 0.04 21.93 -2.20
N THR A 341 -0.80 21.40 -1.31
CA THR A 341 -0.54 21.40 0.14
C THR A 341 0.72 20.64 0.48
N THR A 342 0.90 19.46 -0.12
CA THR A 342 2.10 18.63 0.09
C THR A 342 3.36 19.35 -0.41
N ALA A 343 3.32 19.98 -1.58
CA ALA A 343 4.41 20.77 -2.13
C ALA A 343 4.77 21.98 -1.25
N ARG A 344 3.76 22.70 -0.74
CA ARG A 344 3.95 23.80 0.23
C ARG A 344 4.67 23.33 1.49
N GLN A 345 4.17 22.25 2.09
CA GLN A 345 4.76 21.66 3.30
C GLN A 345 6.21 21.22 3.06
N LEU A 346 6.49 20.57 1.94
CA LEU A 346 7.84 20.06 1.65
C LEU A 346 8.82 21.18 1.28
N ARG A 347 8.36 22.22 0.56
CA ARG A 347 9.17 23.39 0.20
C ARG A 347 9.57 24.22 1.42
N ASP A 348 8.61 24.49 2.30
CA ASP A 348 8.78 25.42 3.43
C ASP A 348 9.12 24.73 4.76
N GLY A 349 8.87 23.42 4.83
CA GLY A 349 9.07 22.60 6.02
C GLY A 349 10.51 22.14 6.23
N PRO A 350 10.82 21.66 7.45
CA PRO A 350 12.13 21.13 7.76
C PRO A 350 12.39 19.82 6.98
N PHE A 351 13.66 19.58 6.65
CA PHE A 351 14.10 18.29 6.12
C PHE A 351 14.36 17.32 7.27
N ASP A 352 13.58 16.23 7.32
CA ASP A 352 13.78 15.16 8.30
C ASP A 352 14.75 14.11 7.76
N GLU A 353 16.03 14.23 8.12
CA GLU A 353 17.05 13.23 7.78
C GLU A 353 16.76 11.84 8.36
N SER A 354 15.92 11.73 9.40
CA SER A 354 15.58 10.44 10.02
C SER A 354 14.56 9.63 9.23
N ALA A 355 13.87 10.27 8.27
CA ALA A 355 12.96 9.61 7.35
C ALA A 355 13.68 8.79 6.28
N PHE A 356 15.01 8.97 6.10
CA PHE A 356 15.79 8.30 5.08
C PHE A 356 16.67 7.18 5.67
N PRO A 357 16.64 5.98 5.05
CA PRO A 357 17.31 4.77 5.56
C PRO A 357 18.85 4.84 5.58
#